data_AF-A0A3S1A1B9-F1
#
_entry.id   AF-A0A3S1A1B9-F1
#
_cell.length_a   1.000
_cell.length_b   1.000
_cell.length_c   1.000
_cell.angle_alpha   90.00
_cell.angle_beta   90.00
_cell.angle_gamma   90.00
#
_symmetry.space_group_name_H-M   'P 1'
#
loop_
_entity.id
_entity.type
_entity.pdbx_description
1 polymer ?
#
loop_
_entity_poly.entity_id
_entity_poly.type
_entity_poly.pdbx_seq_one_letter_code
_entity_poly.pdbx_strand_id
1 'polypeptide(L)'
;MSLSLNLLDVLLVLVLIAYLVAGFRRGFFRSSASLAGLVLGAVVAFWAGPVVAAYVSGEWRIPAVLLTVLVLLGLGQYLGSTLGGALARITEKTGLGVLDRLGGAVLNVAVAGIIMTLLGSLVGQMGLPALSQQVASSQVLRGIERLTPEPVRNAMTQTRNAVSGSQGIRQLDELLFPTQAVPDPKDTPDSQVVADAGQSVVQVYGTAAQCAQNQTGSGFVAQDGTVVTNAHVVAGVDQPVVQTRDGQVYRAQTVQYDAASDLAVLRVPDLPDTPLPLEDSAVQGETVSFAGYPLGGPYTLRPATVQGEAVAPVQNVTTGETQTRSIIQFAGNVEQGNSGGPLLNDSGHVVGVVFAKAVTDQVGYAIPVARVTEILDAAEQSTQAVSTGQCVAS
;
A
#
# COMPACT_ATOMS: atom_id res chain seq x y z
N MET A 1 -17.89 16.16 18.46
CA MET A 1 -17.32 15.99 17.11
C MET A 1 -18.47 15.83 16.14
N SER A 2 -18.70 16.80 15.26
CA SER A 2 -19.73 16.68 14.21
C SER A 2 -19.25 15.66 13.18
N LEU A 3 -19.92 14.51 13.10
CA LEU A 3 -19.73 13.52 12.04
C LEU A 3 -20.19 14.14 10.72
N SER A 4 -19.29 14.80 9.99
CA SER A 4 -19.54 15.21 8.62
C SER A 4 -19.46 13.99 7.71
N LEU A 5 -20.58 13.30 7.53
CA LEU A 5 -20.69 12.20 6.56
C LEU A 5 -20.61 12.79 5.15
N ASN A 6 -19.68 12.28 4.34
CA ASN A 6 -19.64 12.64 2.92
C ASN A 6 -20.70 11.82 2.14
N LEU A 7 -20.96 12.18 0.88
CA LEU A 7 -21.97 11.47 0.06
C LEU A 7 -21.64 9.97 -0.09
N LEU A 8 -20.36 9.63 -0.15
CA LEU A 8 -19.89 8.26 -0.20
C LEU A 8 -20.24 7.50 1.08
N ASP A 9 -20.08 8.10 2.26
CA ASP A 9 -20.43 7.48 3.55
C ASP A 9 -21.92 7.13 3.62
N VAL A 10 -22.80 8.02 3.13
CA VAL A 10 -24.24 7.75 3.07
C VAL A 10 -24.53 6.53 2.19
N LEU A 11 -23.91 6.47 1.00
CA LEU A 11 -24.08 5.35 0.09
C LEU A 11 -23.53 4.04 0.67
N LEU A 12 -22.35 4.07 1.27
CA LEU A 12 -21.74 2.89 1.90
C LEU A 12 -22.59 2.38 3.07
N VAL A 13 -23.13 3.26 3.92
CA VAL A 13 -24.05 2.87 5.01
C VAL A 13 -25.30 2.19 4.45
N LEU A 14 -25.92 2.74 3.40
CA LEU A 14 -27.08 2.12 2.77
C LEU A 14 -26.77 0.73 2.23
N VAL A 15 -25.60 0.54 1.61
CA VAL A 15 -25.16 -0.77 1.14
C VAL A 15 -24.93 -1.71 2.33
N LEU A 16 -24.25 -1.29 3.39
CA LEU A 16 -24.03 -2.11 4.58
C LEU A 16 -25.36 -2.54 5.24
N ILE A 17 -26.35 -1.65 5.30
CA ILE A 17 -27.70 -1.98 5.79
C ILE A 17 -28.36 -3.02 4.87
N ALA A 18 -28.25 -2.86 3.55
CA ALA A 18 -28.80 -3.84 2.60
C ALA A 18 -28.14 -5.23 2.78
N TYR A 19 -26.82 -5.27 2.97
CA TYR A 19 -26.09 -6.52 3.24
C TYR A 19 -26.44 -7.11 4.61
N LEU A 20 -26.66 -6.28 5.63
CA LEU A 20 -27.15 -6.71 6.95
C LEU A 20 -28.51 -7.39 6.83
N VAL A 21 -29.46 -6.75 6.14
CA VAL A 21 -30.81 -7.29 5.92
C VAL A 21 -30.76 -8.57 5.08
N ALA A 22 -29.94 -8.59 4.03
CA ALA A 22 -29.76 -9.77 3.19
C ALA A 22 -29.16 -10.95 3.98
N GLY A 23 -28.16 -10.69 4.82
CA GLY A 23 -27.54 -11.69 5.68
C GLY A 23 -28.52 -12.24 6.72
N PHE A 24 -29.29 -11.36 7.35
CA PHE A 24 -30.33 -11.74 8.31
C PHE A 24 -31.43 -12.60 7.68
N ARG A 25 -31.80 -12.32 6.42
CA ARG A 25 -32.82 -13.11 5.70
C ARG A 25 -32.29 -14.46 5.23
N ARG A 26 -31.02 -14.55 4.83
CA ARG A 26 -30.42 -15.78 4.28
C ARG A 26 -29.95 -16.75 5.36
N GLY A 27 -29.50 -16.26 6.50
CA GLY A 27 -28.89 -17.08 7.56
C GLY A 27 -27.38 -17.31 7.34
N PHE A 28 -26.68 -17.64 8.41
CA PHE A 28 -25.23 -17.86 8.45
C PHE A 28 -24.83 -19.04 7.56
N PHE A 29 -25.44 -20.20 7.72
CA PHE A 29 -25.01 -21.42 7.01
C PHE A 29 -25.18 -21.32 5.49
N ARG A 30 -26.24 -20.67 5.01
CA ARG A 30 -26.41 -20.42 3.58
C ARG A 30 -25.39 -19.43 3.06
N SER A 31 -25.11 -18.38 3.82
CA SER A 31 -24.17 -17.33 3.44
C SER A 31 -22.73 -17.86 3.43
N SER A 32 -22.30 -18.55 4.50
CA SER A 32 -20.95 -19.11 4.61
C SER A 32 -20.68 -20.21 3.59
N ALA A 33 -21.64 -21.11 3.36
CA ALA A 33 -21.49 -22.15 2.34
C ALA A 33 -21.46 -21.56 0.92
N SER A 34 -22.25 -20.52 0.63
CA SER A 34 -22.19 -19.83 -0.66
C SER A 34 -20.84 -19.14 -0.89
N LEU A 35 -20.26 -18.54 0.16
CA LEU A 35 -18.94 -17.91 0.11
C LEU A 35 -17.85 -18.96 -0.09
N ALA A 36 -17.89 -20.06 0.66
CA ALA A 36 -16.97 -21.19 0.48
C ALA A 36 -17.05 -21.76 -0.94
N GLY A 37 -18.27 -21.90 -1.47
CA GLY A 37 -18.51 -22.31 -2.85
C GLY A 37 -17.88 -21.36 -3.87
N LEU A 38 -18.03 -20.05 -3.68
CA LEU A 38 -17.43 -19.03 -4.55
C LEU A 38 -15.89 -19.08 -4.50
N VAL A 39 -15.30 -19.22 -3.31
CA VAL A 39 -13.85 -19.35 -3.12
C VAL A 39 -13.32 -20.61 -3.82
N LEU A 40 -13.99 -21.75 -3.64
CA LEU A 40 -13.63 -22.99 -4.34
C LEU A 40 -13.74 -22.82 -5.87
N GLY A 41 -14.80 -22.15 -6.35
CA GLY A 41 -14.95 -21.80 -7.76
C GLY A 41 -13.79 -20.95 -8.28
N ALA A 42 -13.34 -19.96 -7.50
CA ALA A 42 -12.20 -19.11 -7.86
C ALA A 42 -10.88 -19.90 -7.91
N VAL A 43 -10.65 -20.79 -6.94
CA VAL A 43 -9.46 -21.66 -6.91
C VAL A 43 -9.43 -22.56 -8.15
N VAL A 44 -10.56 -23.20 -8.50
CA VAL A 44 -10.65 -24.04 -9.70
C VAL A 44 -10.45 -23.19 -10.96
N ALA A 45 -11.00 -21.97 -11.01
CA ALA A 45 -10.84 -21.05 -12.12
C ALA A 45 -9.38 -20.63 -12.33
N PHE A 46 -8.62 -20.43 -11.26
CA PHE A 46 -7.19 -20.12 -11.33
C PHE A 46 -6.40 -21.23 -12.06
N TRP A 47 -6.70 -22.50 -11.80
CA TRP A 47 -6.07 -23.63 -12.50
C TRP A 47 -6.62 -23.83 -13.92
N ALA A 48 -7.92 -23.60 -14.14
CA ALA A 48 -8.55 -23.78 -15.44
C ALA A 48 -8.18 -22.67 -16.45
N GLY A 49 -7.92 -21.45 -15.98
CA GLY A 49 -7.61 -20.29 -16.82
C GLY A 49 -6.43 -20.53 -17.78
N PRO A 50 -5.24 -20.91 -17.30
CA PRO A 50 -4.09 -21.23 -18.15
C PRO A 50 -4.36 -22.39 -19.13
N VAL A 51 -5.13 -23.40 -18.70
CA VAL A 51 -5.50 -24.55 -19.55
C VAL A 51 -6.36 -24.07 -20.71
N VAL A 52 -7.44 -23.32 -20.45
CA VAL A 52 -8.30 -22.75 -21.50
C VAL A 52 -7.52 -21.81 -22.41
N ALA A 53 -6.63 -21.00 -21.84
CA ALA A 53 -5.76 -20.10 -22.57
C ALA A 53 -4.77 -20.82 -23.50
N ALA A 54 -4.44 -22.08 -23.24
CA ALA A 54 -3.58 -22.90 -24.09
C ALA A 54 -4.34 -23.52 -25.29
N TYR A 55 -5.65 -23.77 -25.15
CA TYR A 55 -6.48 -24.36 -26.20
C TYR A 55 -7.22 -23.35 -27.08
N VAL A 56 -7.37 -22.11 -26.61
CA VAL A 56 -8.05 -21.03 -27.35
C VAL A 56 -7.02 -19.99 -27.81
N SER A 57 -6.90 -19.79 -29.11
CA SER A 57 -5.99 -18.82 -29.72
C SER A 57 -6.73 -17.62 -30.33
N GLY A 58 -5.99 -16.53 -30.58
CA GLY A 58 -6.51 -15.32 -31.20
C GLY A 58 -7.38 -14.45 -30.28
N GLU A 59 -8.27 -13.66 -30.89
CA GLU A 59 -9.12 -12.66 -30.21
C GLU A 59 -10.09 -13.28 -29.18
N TRP A 60 -10.39 -14.57 -29.31
CA TRP A 60 -11.31 -15.30 -28.41
C TRP A 60 -10.66 -15.78 -27.11
N ARG A 61 -9.33 -15.71 -26.99
CA ARG A 61 -8.61 -16.21 -25.82
C ARG A 61 -9.03 -15.53 -24.52
N ILE A 62 -9.07 -14.19 -24.51
CA ILE A 62 -9.44 -13.41 -23.32
C ILE A 62 -10.93 -13.61 -22.97
N PRO A 63 -11.89 -13.48 -23.93
CA PRO A 63 -13.30 -13.79 -23.66
C PRO A 63 -13.53 -15.20 -23.12
N ALA A 64 -12.84 -16.21 -23.65
CA ALA A 64 -13.00 -17.61 -23.22
C ALA A 64 -12.50 -17.84 -21.78
N VAL A 65 -11.37 -17.22 -21.41
CA VAL A 65 -10.85 -17.27 -20.03
C VAL A 65 -11.81 -16.57 -19.08
N LEU A 66 -12.28 -15.36 -19.42
CA LEU A 66 -13.24 -14.62 -18.60
C LEU A 66 -14.55 -15.39 -18.41
N LEU A 67 -15.10 -15.96 -19.49
CA LEU A 67 -16.31 -16.77 -19.42
C LEU A 67 -16.11 -17.99 -18.51
N THR A 68 -14.97 -18.67 -18.62
CA THR A 68 -14.62 -19.83 -17.79
C THR A 68 -14.58 -19.44 -16.31
N VAL A 69 -13.94 -18.32 -15.98
CA VAL A 69 -13.90 -17.80 -14.60
C VAL A 69 -15.30 -17.51 -14.09
N LEU A 70 -16.14 -16.80 -14.86
CA LEU A 70 -17.51 -16.47 -14.47
C LEU A 70 -18.38 -17.71 -14.24
N VAL A 71 -18.28 -18.71 -15.13
CA VAL A 71 -19.02 -19.97 -15.02
C VAL A 71 -18.61 -20.75 -13.77
N LEU A 72 -17.31 -20.87 -13.50
CA LEU A 72 -16.80 -21.61 -12.34
C LEU A 72 -17.14 -20.93 -11.01
N LEU A 73 -17.06 -19.60 -10.95
CA LEU A 73 -17.52 -18.83 -9.79
C LEU A 73 -19.01 -19.04 -9.53
N GLY A 74 -19.84 -18.92 -10.57
CA GLY A 74 -21.29 -19.12 -10.48
C GLY A 74 -21.66 -20.54 -10.06
N LEU A 75 -21.01 -21.55 -10.64
CA LEU A 75 -21.22 -22.96 -10.31
C LEU A 75 -20.83 -23.26 -8.85
N GLY A 76 -19.66 -22.78 -8.43
CA GLY A 76 -19.18 -22.92 -7.06
C GLY A 76 -20.16 -22.30 -6.06
N GLN A 77 -20.59 -21.06 -6.31
CA GLN A 77 -21.56 -20.37 -5.47
C GLN A 77 -22.91 -21.10 -5.41
N TYR A 78 -23.41 -21.60 -6.54
CA TYR A 78 -24.65 -22.39 -6.61
C TYR A 78 -24.54 -23.66 -5.75
N LEU A 79 -23.49 -24.46 -5.94
CA LEU A 79 -23.26 -25.67 -5.15
C LEU A 79 -23.10 -25.36 -3.66
N GLY A 80 -22.35 -24.32 -3.31
CA GLY A 80 -22.22 -23.85 -1.93
C GLY A 80 -23.57 -23.46 -1.31
N SER A 81 -24.41 -22.72 -2.04
CA SER A 81 -25.72 -22.29 -1.55
C SER A 81 -26.69 -23.46 -1.32
N THR A 82 -26.66 -24.49 -2.18
CA THR A 82 -27.50 -25.68 -2.05
C THR A 82 -27.10 -26.51 -0.84
N LEU A 83 -25.79 -26.71 -0.61
CA LEU A 83 -25.24 -27.36 0.58
C LEU A 83 -25.57 -26.58 1.86
N GLY A 84 -25.40 -25.26 1.86
CA GLY A 84 -25.77 -24.39 2.98
C GLY A 84 -27.27 -24.43 3.29
N GLY A 85 -28.11 -24.61 2.27
CA GLY A 85 -29.55 -24.79 2.43
C GLY A 85 -29.95 -26.11 3.11
N ALA A 86 -29.12 -27.15 3.00
CA ALA A 86 -29.31 -28.40 3.74
C ALA A 86 -28.94 -28.23 5.22
N LEU A 87 -27.82 -27.56 5.52
CA LEU A 87 -27.37 -27.26 6.89
C LEU A 87 -28.32 -26.32 7.63
N ALA A 88 -28.82 -25.27 6.97
CA ALA A 88 -29.78 -24.34 7.57
C ALA A 88 -31.11 -25.01 7.97
N ARG A 89 -31.55 -26.04 7.24
CA ARG A 89 -32.75 -26.82 7.59
C ARG A 89 -32.56 -27.64 8.88
N ILE A 90 -31.33 -27.99 9.23
CA ILE A 90 -31.01 -28.71 10.48
C ILE A 90 -31.06 -27.74 11.66
N THR A 91 -30.52 -26.53 11.51
CA THR A 91 -30.49 -25.53 12.59
C THR A 91 -31.84 -24.89 12.88
N GLU A 92 -32.72 -24.76 11.89
CA GLU A 92 -34.12 -24.38 12.11
C GLU A 92 -34.86 -25.41 12.97
N LYS A 93 -34.54 -26.71 12.84
CA LYS A 93 -35.13 -27.78 13.66
C LYS A 93 -34.61 -27.82 15.10
N THR A 94 -33.40 -27.31 15.37
CA THR A 94 -32.80 -27.30 16.71
C THR A 94 -33.07 -26.03 17.51
N GLY A 95 -33.88 -25.10 16.97
CA GLY A 95 -34.24 -23.85 17.66
C GLY A 95 -33.17 -22.74 17.61
N LEU A 96 -32.06 -22.96 16.91
CA LEU A 96 -30.94 -22.01 16.80
C LEU A 96 -31.13 -20.98 15.67
N GLY A 97 -32.32 -20.88 15.08
CA GLY A 97 -32.59 -20.06 13.90
C GLY A 97 -32.30 -18.57 14.08
N VAL A 98 -32.49 -18.01 15.28
CA VAL A 98 -32.16 -16.59 15.55
C VAL A 98 -30.65 -16.36 15.52
N LEU A 99 -29.86 -17.28 16.09
CA LEU A 99 -28.40 -17.21 16.06
C LEU A 99 -27.85 -17.39 14.64
N ASP A 100 -28.47 -18.26 13.83
CA ASP A 100 -28.14 -18.40 12.40
C ASP A 100 -28.39 -17.09 11.63
N ARG A 101 -29.52 -16.42 11.86
CA ARG A 101 -29.83 -15.13 11.19
C ARG A 101 -28.89 -14.01 11.63
N LEU A 102 -28.61 -13.91 12.93
CA LEU A 102 -27.66 -12.92 13.46
C LEU A 102 -26.25 -13.18 12.92
N GLY A 103 -25.79 -14.43 12.90
CA GLY A 103 -24.51 -14.82 12.32
C GLY A 103 -24.43 -14.49 10.82
N GLY A 104 -25.53 -14.71 10.08
CA GLY A 104 -25.64 -14.35 8.67
C GLY A 104 -25.52 -12.85 8.43
N ALA A 105 -26.18 -12.04 9.27
CA ALA A 105 -26.08 -10.58 9.22
C ALA A 105 -24.64 -10.10 9.45
N VAL A 106 -23.98 -10.60 10.51
CA VAL A 106 -22.59 -10.25 10.84
C VAL A 106 -21.64 -10.65 9.72
N LEU A 107 -21.73 -11.89 9.23
CA LEU A 107 -20.87 -12.39 8.16
C LEU A 107 -21.02 -11.56 6.88
N ASN A 108 -22.25 -11.24 6.49
CA ASN A 108 -22.51 -10.55 5.22
C ASN A 108 -22.08 -9.08 5.28
N VAL A 109 -22.21 -8.42 6.44
CA VAL A 109 -21.65 -7.08 6.68
C VAL A 109 -20.12 -7.11 6.65
N ALA A 110 -19.50 -8.11 7.28
CA ALA A 110 -18.05 -8.26 7.27
C ALA A 110 -17.54 -8.42 5.83
N VAL A 111 -18.11 -9.35 5.05
CA VAL A 111 -17.74 -9.56 3.64
C VAL A 111 -17.95 -8.30 2.81
N ALA A 112 -19.07 -7.59 2.99
CA ALA A 112 -19.32 -6.33 2.31
C ALA A 112 -18.26 -5.27 2.64
N GLY A 113 -17.88 -5.17 3.92
CA GLY A 113 -16.82 -4.27 4.37
C GLY A 113 -15.49 -4.56 3.69
N ILE A 114 -15.09 -5.83 3.59
CA ILE A 114 -13.88 -6.26 2.88
C ILE A 114 -13.93 -5.88 1.40
N ILE A 115 -15.07 -6.11 0.73
CA ILE A 115 -15.23 -5.74 -0.68
C ILE A 115 -15.16 -4.22 -0.85
N MET A 116 -15.80 -3.46 0.04
CA MET A 116 -15.77 -2.00 0.02
C MET A 116 -14.36 -1.44 0.22
N THR A 117 -13.58 -2.00 1.15
CA THR A 117 -12.19 -1.55 1.36
C THR A 117 -11.34 -1.86 0.13
N LEU A 118 -11.47 -3.05 -0.48
CA LEU A 118 -10.77 -3.41 -1.71
C LEU A 118 -11.17 -2.51 -2.90
N LEU A 119 -12.45 -2.19 -3.05
CA LEU A 119 -12.94 -1.29 -4.09
C LEU A 119 -12.49 0.15 -3.86
N GLY A 120 -12.58 0.68 -2.64
CA GLY A 120 -12.07 2.02 -2.30
C GLY A 120 -10.57 2.14 -2.58
N SER A 121 -9.85 1.06 -2.29
CA SER A 121 -8.44 0.85 -2.64
C SER A 121 -8.16 1.02 -4.13
N LEU A 122 -8.99 0.41 -5.00
CA LEU A 122 -8.85 0.49 -6.46
C LEU A 122 -9.25 1.87 -6.97
N VAL A 123 -10.25 2.51 -6.36
CA VAL A 123 -10.70 3.87 -6.72
C VAL A 123 -9.62 4.90 -6.41
N GLY A 124 -8.94 4.79 -5.26
CA GLY A 124 -7.81 5.65 -4.92
C GLY A 124 -6.66 5.54 -5.93
N GLN A 125 -6.46 4.35 -6.51
CA GLN A 125 -5.45 4.10 -7.53
C GLN A 125 -5.79 4.67 -8.92
N MET A 126 -7.03 5.06 -9.20
CA MET A 126 -7.41 5.60 -10.52
C MET A 126 -6.89 7.02 -10.78
N GLY A 127 -6.23 7.66 -9.81
CA GLY A 127 -5.65 9.00 -9.98
C GLY A 127 -6.67 10.11 -10.19
N LEU A 128 -7.96 9.88 -9.88
CA LEU A 128 -9.02 10.88 -9.99
C LEU A 128 -9.17 11.64 -8.67
N PRO A 129 -8.72 12.91 -8.55
CA PRO A 129 -8.62 13.61 -7.27
C PRO A 129 -9.97 13.78 -6.55
N ALA A 130 -11.05 13.96 -7.32
CA ALA A 130 -12.40 14.10 -6.77
C ALA A 130 -12.91 12.81 -6.10
N LEU A 131 -12.51 11.64 -6.62
CA LEU A 131 -12.91 10.35 -6.06
C LEU A 131 -11.95 9.92 -4.95
N SER A 132 -10.64 10.16 -5.10
CA SER A 132 -9.66 9.84 -4.07
C SER A 132 -9.89 10.65 -2.79
N GLN A 133 -10.26 11.94 -2.90
CA GLN A 133 -10.61 12.77 -1.75
C GLN A 133 -11.88 12.27 -1.02
N GLN A 134 -12.88 11.77 -1.75
CA GLN A 134 -14.09 11.18 -1.13
C GLN A 134 -13.79 9.86 -0.42
N VAL A 135 -12.92 9.03 -0.99
CA VAL A 135 -12.45 7.78 -0.36
C VAL A 135 -11.62 8.09 0.89
N ALA A 136 -10.64 8.98 0.80
CA ALA A 136 -9.75 9.34 1.91
C ALA A 136 -10.50 10.01 3.08
N SER A 137 -11.53 10.82 2.79
CA SER A 137 -12.37 11.46 3.81
C SER A 137 -13.45 10.54 4.40
N SER A 138 -13.68 9.35 3.84
CA SER A 138 -14.74 8.43 4.30
C SER A 138 -14.52 8.00 5.75
N GLN A 139 -15.52 8.25 6.59
CA GLN A 139 -15.53 7.75 7.98
C GLN A 139 -15.90 6.27 8.02
N VAL A 140 -16.72 5.80 7.08
CA VAL A 140 -17.16 4.40 7.01
C VAL A 140 -15.98 3.48 6.69
N LEU A 141 -15.18 3.82 5.67
CA LEU A 141 -14.00 3.01 5.30
C LEU A 141 -12.97 2.96 6.44
N ARG A 142 -12.66 4.11 7.05
CA ARG A 142 -11.78 4.18 8.23
C ARG A 142 -12.32 3.37 9.42
N GLY A 143 -13.64 3.37 9.61
CA GLY A 143 -14.31 2.55 10.63
C GLY A 143 -14.16 1.05 10.37
N ILE A 144 -14.36 0.61 9.11
CA ILE A 144 -14.17 -0.79 8.71
C ILE A 144 -12.72 -1.23 8.93
N GLU A 145 -11.74 -0.41 8.53
CA GLU A 145 -10.32 -0.71 8.72
C GLU A 145 -9.96 -0.89 10.21
N ARG A 146 -10.43 0.01 11.08
CA ARG A 146 -10.20 -0.07 12.53
C ARG A 146 -10.79 -1.33 13.16
N LEU A 147 -11.94 -1.79 12.68
CA LEU A 147 -12.64 -2.97 13.20
C LEU A 147 -12.13 -4.29 12.60
N THR A 148 -11.33 -4.23 11.52
CA THR A 148 -10.81 -5.42 10.84
C THR A 148 -9.62 -6.02 11.61
N PRO A 149 -9.64 -7.32 11.98
CA PRO A 149 -8.53 -7.96 12.67
C PRO A 149 -7.24 -8.04 11.85
N GLU A 150 -6.07 -7.99 12.51
CA GLU A 150 -4.74 -8.00 11.89
C GLU A 150 -4.52 -9.12 10.86
N PRO A 151 -4.89 -10.40 11.09
CA PRO A 151 -4.68 -11.45 10.09
C PRO A 151 -5.44 -11.20 8.79
N VAL A 152 -6.65 -10.64 8.90
CA VAL A 152 -7.49 -10.33 7.73
C VAL A 152 -6.95 -9.10 7.01
N ARG A 153 -6.47 -8.10 7.76
CA ARG A 153 -5.81 -6.92 7.20
C ARG A 153 -4.58 -7.32 6.39
N ASN A 154 -3.70 -8.14 6.96
CA ASN A 154 -2.51 -8.66 6.28
C ASN A 154 -2.86 -9.45 5.01
N ALA A 155 -3.88 -10.31 5.06
CA ALA A 155 -4.34 -11.06 3.90
C ALA A 155 -4.92 -10.15 2.80
N MET A 156 -5.70 -9.13 3.15
CA MET A 156 -6.19 -8.13 2.20
C MET A 156 -5.03 -7.40 1.53
N THR A 157 -4.05 -6.98 2.32
CA THR A 157 -2.90 -6.25 1.81
C THR A 157 -2.04 -7.10 0.88
N GLN A 158 -1.79 -8.37 1.22
CA GLN A 158 -1.09 -9.31 0.34
C GLN A 158 -1.82 -9.54 -0.99
N THR A 159 -3.15 -9.68 -0.93
CA THR A 159 -4.00 -9.83 -2.12
C THR A 159 -3.98 -8.56 -2.98
N ARG A 160 -4.02 -7.39 -2.34
CA ARG A 160 -3.93 -6.08 -3.01
C ARG A 160 -2.63 -5.95 -3.80
N ASN A 161 -1.50 -6.34 -3.22
CA ASN A 161 -0.19 -6.27 -3.89
C ASN A 161 -0.12 -7.22 -5.09
N ALA A 162 -0.69 -8.42 -4.98
CA ALA A 162 -0.75 -9.38 -6.07
C ALA A 162 -1.62 -8.91 -7.25
N VAL A 163 -2.73 -8.22 -6.96
CA VAL A 163 -3.68 -7.73 -7.98
C VAL A 163 -3.25 -6.39 -8.59
N SER A 164 -2.62 -5.50 -7.80
CA SER A 164 -2.28 -4.14 -8.26
C SER A 164 -1.08 -4.08 -9.21
N GLY A 165 -0.36 -5.19 -9.41
CA GLY A 165 0.85 -5.21 -10.24
C GLY A 165 1.94 -4.24 -9.77
N SER A 166 1.84 -3.75 -8.53
CA SER A 166 2.79 -2.82 -7.93
C SER A 166 4.15 -3.49 -7.86
N GLN A 167 5.18 -2.84 -8.43
CA GLN A 167 6.54 -3.34 -8.32
C GLN A 167 6.89 -3.49 -6.84
N GLY A 168 7.31 -4.70 -6.45
CA GLY A 168 7.72 -4.98 -5.09
C GLY A 168 8.83 -4.03 -4.64
N ILE A 169 9.01 -3.90 -3.32
CA ILE A 169 10.18 -3.18 -2.80
C ILE A 169 11.48 -3.74 -3.39
N ARG A 170 12.42 -2.84 -3.72
CA ARG A 170 13.73 -3.24 -4.23
C ARG A 170 14.43 -4.16 -3.24
N GLN A 171 15.02 -5.23 -3.75
CA GLN A 171 15.75 -6.20 -2.95
C GLN A 171 17.23 -6.16 -3.32
N LEU A 172 18.09 -6.15 -2.31
CA LEU A 172 19.53 -6.34 -2.47
C LEU A 172 19.89 -7.72 -1.92
N ASP A 173 20.71 -8.46 -2.67
CA ASP A 173 21.20 -9.80 -2.30
C ASP A 173 22.37 -9.73 -1.31
N GLU A 174 23.07 -8.60 -1.25
CA GLU A 174 24.33 -8.45 -0.50
C GLU A 174 24.15 -7.67 0.81
N LEU A 175 24.48 -8.32 1.92
CA LEU A 175 24.63 -7.68 3.22
C LEU A 175 26.03 -7.05 3.32
N LEU A 176 26.07 -5.75 3.55
CA LEU A 176 27.32 -4.98 3.69
C LEU A 176 27.90 -5.08 5.10
N PHE A 177 27.03 -5.24 6.09
CA PHE A 177 27.38 -5.37 7.49
C PHE A 177 26.70 -6.59 8.12
N PRO A 178 27.25 -7.12 9.23
CA PRO A 178 26.59 -8.18 9.98
C PRO A 178 25.18 -7.77 10.43
N THR A 179 24.22 -8.69 10.28
CA THR A 179 22.85 -8.47 10.73
C THR A 179 22.78 -8.33 12.25
N GLN A 180 22.08 -7.31 12.70
CA GLN A 180 21.69 -7.11 14.10
C GLN A 180 20.20 -7.42 14.28
N ALA A 181 19.80 -7.72 15.52
CA ALA A 181 18.39 -7.92 15.84
C ALA A 181 17.58 -6.65 15.57
N VAL A 182 16.40 -6.80 14.98
CA VAL A 182 15.47 -5.68 14.83
C VAL A 182 14.96 -5.28 16.23
N PRO A 183 14.94 -3.99 16.57
CA PRO A 183 14.35 -3.53 17.82
C PRO A 183 12.86 -3.95 17.93
N ASP A 184 12.37 -4.20 19.15
CA ASP A 184 10.95 -4.50 19.35
C ASP A 184 10.14 -3.26 18.92
N PRO A 185 9.02 -3.40 18.19
CA PRO A 185 8.14 -2.27 17.89
C PRO A 185 7.73 -1.42 19.11
N LYS A 186 7.72 -1.99 20.31
CA LYS A 186 7.49 -1.26 21.58
C LYS A 186 8.61 -0.30 21.94
N ASP A 187 9.80 -0.51 21.42
CA ASP A 187 10.99 0.31 21.62
C ASP A 187 11.08 1.42 20.57
N THR A 188 10.00 1.68 19.81
CA THR A 188 9.91 2.88 18.96
C THR A 188 10.19 4.10 19.84
N PRO A 189 11.20 4.93 19.52
CA PRO A 189 11.48 6.16 20.24
C PRO A 189 10.19 6.96 20.46
N ASP A 190 9.71 6.99 21.71
CA ASP A 190 8.51 7.71 22.14
C ASP A 190 8.83 9.19 22.43
N SER A 191 9.75 9.77 21.64
CA SER A 191 9.98 11.20 21.71
C SER A 191 8.83 11.87 20.96
N GLN A 192 8.12 12.78 21.63
CA GLN A 192 7.08 13.60 21.01
C GLN A 192 7.59 14.26 19.71
N VAL A 193 8.89 14.56 19.67
CA VAL A 193 9.59 15.13 18.51
C VAL A 193 9.52 14.22 17.28
N VAL A 194 9.86 12.92 17.40
CA VAL A 194 9.79 11.97 16.28
C VAL A 194 8.33 11.72 15.87
N ALA A 195 7.41 11.70 16.84
CA ALA A 195 5.98 11.57 16.56
C ALA A 195 5.42 12.77 15.78
N ASP A 196 5.88 13.98 16.09
CA ASP A 196 5.52 15.23 15.41
C ASP A 196 6.16 15.31 14.03
N ALA A 197 7.42 14.88 13.87
CA ALA A 197 8.08 14.74 12.56
C ALA A 197 7.27 13.84 11.61
N GLY A 198 6.59 12.82 12.14
CA GLY A 198 5.67 11.97 11.40
C GLY A 198 4.50 12.68 10.71
N GLN A 199 4.17 13.91 11.08
CA GLN A 199 3.13 14.71 10.41
C GLN A 199 3.57 15.20 9.02
N SER A 200 4.88 15.36 8.83
CA SER A 200 5.51 15.79 7.58
C SER A 200 5.80 14.63 6.62
N VAL A 201 5.42 13.41 6.99
CA VAL A 201 5.58 12.20 6.18
C VAL A 201 4.29 11.94 5.41
N VAL A 202 4.43 11.81 4.09
CA VAL A 202 3.32 11.73 3.15
C VAL A 202 3.34 10.42 2.37
N GLN A 203 2.17 9.96 1.95
CA GLN A 203 2.05 8.88 0.99
C GLN A 203 2.16 9.48 -0.42
N VAL A 204 2.96 8.85 -1.28
CA VAL A 204 3.10 9.24 -2.69
C VAL A 204 2.53 8.12 -3.54
N TYR A 205 1.63 8.44 -4.47
CA TYR A 205 1.09 7.45 -5.39
C TYR A 205 0.71 8.05 -6.74
N GLY A 206 0.59 7.19 -7.75
CA GLY A 206 0.10 7.59 -9.07
C GLY A 206 0.08 6.43 -10.06
N THR A 207 -0.56 6.65 -11.20
CA THR A 207 -0.68 5.65 -12.25
C THR A 207 0.37 5.88 -13.33
N ALA A 208 1.21 4.87 -13.55
CA ALA A 208 2.11 4.82 -14.69
C ALA A 208 1.36 4.24 -15.90
N ALA A 209 0.65 5.11 -16.62
CA ALA A 209 -0.30 4.74 -17.67
C ALA A 209 0.34 3.91 -18.79
N GLN A 210 1.60 4.17 -19.12
CA GLN A 210 2.35 3.47 -20.17
C GLN A 210 2.51 1.96 -19.89
N CYS A 211 2.49 1.56 -18.62
CA CYS A 211 2.71 0.18 -18.22
C CYS A 211 1.51 -0.41 -17.49
N ALA A 212 0.38 0.33 -17.41
CA ALA A 212 -0.80 -0.04 -16.65
C ALA A 212 -0.49 -0.45 -15.20
N GLN A 213 0.47 0.24 -14.57
CA GLN A 213 0.91 -0.02 -13.20
C GLN A 213 0.58 1.14 -12.29
N ASN A 214 0.22 0.83 -11.04
CA ASN A 214 0.08 1.83 -9.99
C ASN A 214 1.32 1.81 -9.11
N GLN A 215 1.89 2.99 -8.91
CA GLN A 215 3.02 3.20 -8.03
C GLN A 215 2.51 3.76 -6.70
N THR A 216 3.09 3.25 -5.60
CA THR A 216 2.84 3.75 -4.25
C THR A 216 4.12 3.67 -3.44
N GLY A 217 4.35 4.68 -2.62
CA GLY A 217 5.50 4.82 -1.74
C GLY A 217 5.24 5.85 -0.66
N SER A 218 6.31 6.24 0.00
CA SER A 218 6.33 7.30 0.99
C SER A 218 7.18 8.46 0.51
N GLY A 219 7.04 9.60 1.15
CA GLY A 219 7.86 10.78 0.98
C GLY A 219 7.82 11.62 2.23
N PHE A 220 8.59 12.70 2.27
CA PHE A 220 8.53 13.67 3.36
C PHE A 220 8.73 15.08 2.84
N VAL A 221 8.14 16.04 3.55
CA VAL A 221 8.31 17.47 3.28
C VAL A 221 9.74 17.86 3.68
N ALA A 222 10.55 18.25 2.70
CA ALA A 222 11.95 18.64 2.91
C ALA A 222 12.13 20.17 2.89
N GLN A 223 11.28 20.88 2.17
CA GLN A 223 11.21 22.34 2.09
C GLN A 223 9.77 22.76 1.80
N ASP A 224 9.48 24.07 1.86
CA ASP A 224 8.15 24.60 1.55
C ASP A 224 7.70 24.19 0.14
N GLY A 225 6.51 23.60 0.07
CA GLY A 225 5.86 23.02 -1.09
C GLY A 225 6.67 21.92 -1.76
N THR A 226 7.57 21.24 -1.04
CA THR A 226 8.58 20.36 -1.64
C THR A 226 8.72 19.05 -0.89
N VAL A 227 8.44 17.94 -1.58
CA VAL A 227 8.49 16.58 -1.05
C VAL A 227 9.63 15.81 -1.71
N VAL A 228 10.44 15.12 -0.91
CA VAL A 228 11.43 14.15 -1.38
C VAL A 228 10.82 12.75 -1.32
N THR A 229 11.09 11.94 -2.35
CA THR A 229 10.72 10.52 -2.43
C THR A 229 11.76 9.77 -3.28
N ASN A 230 11.56 8.47 -3.52
CA ASN A 230 12.41 7.74 -4.45
C ASN A 230 11.98 7.93 -5.91
N ALA A 231 12.96 7.85 -6.83
CA ALA A 231 12.70 7.92 -8.26
C ALA A 231 11.75 6.79 -8.72
N HIS A 232 11.97 5.55 -8.27
CA HIS A 232 11.10 4.43 -8.65
C HIS A 232 9.63 4.58 -8.20
N VAL A 233 9.36 5.36 -7.14
CA VAL A 233 7.99 5.63 -6.67
C VAL A 233 7.20 6.48 -7.67
N VAL A 234 7.89 7.27 -8.51
CA VAL A 234 7.27 8.14 -9.53
C VAL A 234 7.67 7.78 -10.96
N ALA A 235 8.43 6.70 -11.17
CA ALA A 235 8.85 6.25 -12.49
C ALA A 235 7.64 5.97 -13.39
N GLY A 236 7.61 6.61 -14.57
CA GLY A 236 6.49 6.53 -15.52
C GLY A 236 5.18 7.20 -15.08
N VAL A 237 5.14 7.85 -13.91
CA VAL A 237 3.95 8.56 -13.40
C VAL A 237 3.96 10.02 -13.88
N ASP A 238 3.00 10.38 -14.72
CA ASP A 238 2.89 11.75 -15.26
C ASP A 238 2.39 12.77 -14.23
N GLN A 239 1.46 12.36 -13.36
CA GLN A 239 0.81 13.22 -12.37
C GLN A 239 0.80 12.51 -11.00
N PRO A 240 1.89 12.57 -10.23
CA PRO A 240 1.92 12.02 -8.90
C PRO A 240 0.96 12.78 -7.98
N VAL A 241 0.45 12.05 -6.99
CA VAL A 241 -0.45 12.55 -5.95
C VAL A 241 0.22 12.33 -4.60
N VAL A 242 0.13 13.34 -3.75
CA VAL A 242 0.63 13.32 -2.39
C VAL A 242 -0.55 13.32 -1.44
N GLN A 243 -0.55 12.41 -0.47
CA GLN A 243 -1.55 12.33 0.58
C GLN A 243 -0.90 12.48 1.96
N THR A 244 -1.40 13.43 2.73
CA THR A 244 -0.96 13.67 4.11
C THR A 244 -1.52 12.63 5.08
N ARG A 245 -0.93 12.55 6.27
CA ARG A 245 -1.33 11.59 7.31
C ARG A 245 -2.80 11.72 7.74
N ASP A 246 -3.38 12.91 7.66
CA ASP A 246 -4.80 13.17 7.95
C ASP A 246 -5.75 12.86 6.77
N GLY A 247 -5.20 12.45 5.62
CA GLY A 247 -5.94 12.00 4.44
C GLY A 247 -6.23 13.10 3.42
N GLN A 248 -5.66 14.29 3.56
CA GLN A 248 -5.79 15.34 2.54
C GLN A 248 -4.91 15.01 1.34
N VAL A 249 -5.40 15.34 0.14
CA VAL A 249 -4.81 14.90 -1.12
C VAL A 249 -4.45 16.11 -1.96
N TYR A 250 -3.21 16.12 -2.45
CA TYR A 250 -2.58 17.22 -3.18
C TYR A 250 -2.01 16.72 -4.50
N ARG A 251 -2.16 17.53 -5.55
CA ARG A 251 -1.48 17.27 -6.82
C ARG A 251 -0.02 17.66 -6.70
N ALA A 252 0.84 16.81 -7.23
CA ALA A 252 2.27 17.05 -7.25
C ALA A 252 2.79 17.07 -8.69
N GLN A 253 3.94 17.72 -8.89
CA GLN A 253 4.71 17.65 -10.12
C GLN A 253 6.12 17.21 -9.80
N THR A 254 6.64 16.22 -10.52
CA THR A 254 8.05 15.86 -10.41
C THR A 254 8.89 16.96 -11.04
N VAL A 255 9.66 17.69 -10.25
CA VAL A 255 10.52 18.80 -10.71
C VAL A 255 11.99 18.41 -10.81
N GLN A 256 12.38 17.33 -10.14
CA GLN A 256 13.68 16.69 -10.32
C GLN A 256 13.55 15.18 -10.20
N TYR A 257 14.23 14.46 -11.09
CA TYR A 257 14.19 13.00 -11.16
C TYR A 257 15.60 12.47 -11.40
N ASP A 258 16.13 11.72 -10.43
CA ASP A 258 17.45 11.10 -10.51
C ASP A 258 17.35 9.60 -10.31
N ALA A 259 17.33 8.87 -11.43
CA ALA A 259 17.31 7.41 -11.44
C ALA A 259 18.60 6.76 -10.91
N ALA A 260 19.74 7.46 -10.98
CA ALA A 260 21.01 6.92 -10.53
C ALA A 260 21.07 6.85 -9.00
N SER A 261 20.70 7.95 -8.33
CA SER A 261 20.59 7.95 -6.87
C SER A 261 19.27 7.42 -6.35
N ASP A 262 18.29 7.15 -7.23
CA ASP A 262 16.92 6.77 -6.87
C ASP A 262 16.23 7.80 -5.97
N LEU A 263 16.36 9.07 -6.30
CA LEU A 263 15.67 10.17 -5.63
C LEU A 263 14.85 10.97 -6.63
N ALA A 264 13.72 11.50 -6.17
CA ALA A 264 12.92 12.45 -6.89
C ALA A 264 12.44 13.57 -5.96
N VAL A 265 12.29 14.76 -6.52
CA VAL A 265 11.75 15.93 -5.84
C VAL A 265 10.43 16.30 -6.48
N LEU A 266 9.40 16.40 -5.64
CA LEU A 266 8.04 16.74 -6.02
C LEU A 266 7.71 18.15 -5.53
N ARG A 267 7.18 18.99 -6.43
CA ARG A 267 6.60 20.28 -6.07
C ARG A 267 5.10 20.11 -5.79
N VAL A 268 4.67 20.56 -4.63
CA VAL A 268 3.31 20.45 -4.08
C VAL A 268 2.88 21.81 -3.48
N PRO A 269 2.51 22.81 -4.29
CA PRO A 269 2.37 24.20 -3.82
C PRO A 269 1.31 24.43 -2.73
N ASP A 270 0.28 23.58 -2.69
CA ASP A 270 -0.85 23.73 -1.77
C ASP A 270 -0.68 22.92 -0.46
N LEU A 271 0.46 22.22 -0.29
CA LEU A 271 0.71 21.37 0.87
C LEU A 271 0.96 22.24 2.14
N PRO A 272 0.26 22.00 3.26
CA PRO A 272 0.59 22.62 4.52
C PRO A 272 1.85 21.96 5.09
N ASP A 273 2.92 22.74 5.21
CA ASP A 273 4.26 22.20 5.39
C ASP A 273 4.85 22.46 6.78
N THR A 274 5.59 21.47 7.27
CA THR A 274 6.57 21.63 8.35
C THR A 274 7.81 20.86 7.91
N PRO A 275 8.75 21.49 7.19
CA PRO A 275 9.91 20.81 6.63
C PRO A 275 10.69 20.03 7.68
N LEU A 276 11.05 18.79 7.37
CA LEU A 276 11.92 18.01 8.24
C LEU A 276 13.37 18.47 8.07
N PRO A 277 14.07 18.80 9.17
CA PRO A 277 15.49 19.11 9.11
C PRO A 277 16.29 17.89 8.64
N LEU A 278 17.33 18.16 7.84
CA LEU A 278 18.26 17.16 7.34
C LEU A 278 19.52 17.16 8.22
N GLU A 279 20.02 15.98 8.59
CA GLU A 279 21.22 15.85 9.41
C GLU A 279 22.11 14.70 8.91
N ASP A 280 23.36 15.00 8.58
CA ASP A 280 24.34 14.01 8.12
C ASP A 280 25.00 13.32 9.33
N SER A 281 24.21 12.52 10.05
CA SER A 281 24.60 11.94 11.34
C SER A 281 24.36 10.44 11.46
N ALA A 282 24.19 9.68 10.37
CA ALA A 282 23.92 8.25 10.46
C ALA A 282 25.13 7.48 11.03
N VAL A 283 25.13 7.21 12.34
CA VAL A 283 26.25 6.55 13.03
C VAL A 283 25.95 5.07 13.26
N GLN A 284 26.94 4.20 13.08
CA GLN A 284 26.80 2.79 13.41
C GLN A 284 26.39 2.58 14.87
N GLY A 285 25.34 1.80 15.10
CA GLY A 285 24.75 1.53 16.41
C GLY A 285 23.71 2.55 16.86
N GLU A 286 23.49 3.62 16.09
CA GLU A 286 22.46 4.62 16.39
C GLU A 286 21.06 4.01 16.29
N THR A 287 20.21 4.35 17.25
CA THR A 287 18.79 4.03 17.21
C THR A 287 18.08 5.09 16.38
N VAL A 288 17.31 4.64 15.41
CA VAL A 288 16.59 5.48 14.45
C VAL A 288 15.18 4.95 14.28
N SER A 289 14.31 5.71 13.62
CA SER A 289 12.99 5.25 13.23
C SER A 289 12.77 5.47 11.74
N PHE A 290 12.20 4.50 11.03
CA PHE A 290 11.72 4.75 9.68
C PHE A 290 10.22 4.97 9.68
N ALA A 291 9.80 5.99 8.94
CA ALA A 291 8.41 6.41 8.84
C ALA A 291 7.88 6.22 7.41
N GLY A 292 6.64 5.75 7.27
CA GLY A 292 6.07 5.54 5.94
C GLY A 292 4.70 4.87 5.94
N TYR A 293 4.24 4.52 4.73
CA TYR A 293 2.94 3.96 4.42
C TYR A 293 3.08 2.54 3.85
N PRO A 294 3.41 1.54 4.69
CA PRO A 294 3.66 0.19 4.24
C PRO A 294 2.44 -0.35 3.50
N LEU A 295 2.70 -0.90 2.31
CA LEU A 295 1.76 -1.53 1.41
C LEU A 295 0.60 -0.59 0.99
N GLY A 296 0.85 0.73 1.03
CA GLY A 296 -0.15 1.76 0.80
C GLY A 296 -1.26 1.78 1.87
N GLY A 297 -0.95 1.26 3.05
CA GLY A 297 -1.80 1.26 4.24
C GLY A 297 -1.63 2.54 5.08
N PRO A 298 -2.05 2.52 6.36
CA PRO A 298 -1.92 3.67 7.23
C PRO A 298 -0.45 4.01 7.53
N TYR A 299 -0.21 5.25 7.94
CA TYR A 299 1.09 5.70 8.45
C TYR A 299 1.59 4.78 9.57
N THR A 300 2.87 4.42 9.49
CA THR A 300 3.60 3.69 10.52
C THR A 300 4.92 4.40 10.85
N LEU A 301 5.32 4.30 12.11
CA LEU A 301 6.63 4.67 12.61
C LEU A 301 7.20 3.41 13.28
N ARG A 302 8.38 2.97 12.85
CA ARG A 302 8.97 1.70 13.33
C ARG A 302 10.44 1.94 13.71
N PRO A 303 10.92 1.30 14.79
CA PRO A 303 12.30 1.45 15.20
C PRO A 303 13.23 0.67 14.28
N ALA A 304 14.47 1.15 14.22
CA ALA A 304 15.57 0.57 13.49
C ALA A 304 16.90 0.88 14.17
N THR A 305 17.94 0.14 13.78
CA THR A 305 19.30 0.39 14.25
C THR A 305 20.24 0.47 13.07
N VAL A 306 20.99 1.57 12.95
CA VAL A 306 21.98 1.76 11.89
C VAL A 306 23.11 0.75 12.09
N GLN A 307 23.39 -0.05 11.06
CA GLN A 307 24.46 -1.06 11.07
C GLN A 307 25.76 -0.52 10.47
N GLY A 308 25.66 0.47 9.58
CA GLY A 308 26.78 1.20 9.00
C GLY A 308 26.43 1.81 7.64
N GLU A 309 27.32 2.64 7.12
CA GLU A 309 27.26 3.21 5.77
C GLU A 309 28.43 2.66 4.93
N ALA A 310 28.15 2.21 3.71
CA ALA A 310 29.17 1.74 2.78
C ALA A 310 28.78 1.98 1.32
N VAL A 311 29.80 2.00 0.46
CA VAL A 311 29.62 2.05 -0.99
C VAL A 311 29.33 0.65 -1.52
N ALA A 312 28.20 0.48 -2.20
CA ALA A 312 27.71 -0.81 -2.66
C ALA A 312 27.18 -0.77 -4.10
N PRO A 313 27.28 -1.87 -4.85
CA PRO A 313 26.66 -2.00 -6.17
C PRO A 313 25.14 -2.04 -6.04
N VAL A 314 24.44 -1.14 -6.74
CA VAL A 314 22.97 -1.11 -6.78
C VAL A 314 22.51 -0.85 -8.21
N GLN A 315 21.52 -1.60 -8.69
CA GLN A 315 20.94 -1.35 -10.01
C GLN A 315 20.25 0.01 -10.10
N ASN A 316 20.50 0.69 -11.22
CA ASN A 316 19.81 1.89 -11.66
C ASN A 316 18.37 1.55 -12.03
N VAL A 317 17.41 2.38 -11.61
CA VAL A 317 15.98 2.10 -11.81
C VAL A 317 15.57 2.21 -13.28
N THR A 318 16.21 3.05 -14.09
CA THR A 318 15.82 3.25 -15.49
C THR A 318 16.60 2.38 -16.45
N THR A 319 17.91 2.20 -16.22
CA THR A 319 18.78 1.46 -17.16
C THR A 319 19.00 -0.01 -16.80
N GLY A 320 18.72 -0.42 -15.55
CA GLY A 320 19.07 -1.74 -15.03
C GLY A 320 20.58 -1.94 -14.83
N GLU A 321 21.41 -0.94 -15.13
CA GLU A 321 22.85 -1.01 -14.94
C GLU A 321 23.22 -0.91 -13.46
N THR A 322 24.16 -1.75 -13.02
CA THR A 322 24.69 -1.69 -11.65
C THR A 322 25.66 -0.52 -11.51
N GLN A 323 25.38 0.37 -10.56
CA GLN A 323 26.27 1.48 -10.21
C GLN A 323 26.60 1.43 -8.72
N THR A 324 27.82 1.79 -8.35
CA THR A 324 28.22 1.89 -6.95
C THR A 324 27.74 3.20 -6.34
N ARG A 325 27.07 3.15 -5.20
CA ARG A 325 26.65 4.34 -4.44
C ARG A 325 26.77 4.09 -2.94
N SER A 326 26.92 5.18 -2.17
CA SER A 326 26.88 5.11 -0.71
C SER A 326 25.46 4.79 -0.25
N ILE A 327 25.32 3.81 0.63
CA ILE A 327 24.05 3.40 1.23
C ILE A 327 24.23 3.11 2.72
N ILE A 328 23.21 3.44 3.50
CA ILE A 328 23.09 3.10 4.91
C ILE A 328 22.37 1.76 5.02
N GLN A 329 22.97 0.80 5.73
CA GLN A 329 22.33 -0.45 6.12
C GLN A 329 21.77 -0.30 7.54
N PHE A 330 20.55 -0.76 7.78
CA PHE A 330 19.95 -0.75 9.11
C PHE A 330 19.16 -2.04 9.42
N ALA A 331 19.13 -2.43 10.68
CA ALA A 331 18.23 -3.48 11.18
C ALA A 331 16.82 -2.92 11.24
N GLY A 332 15.90 -3.45 10.45
CA GLY A 332 14.54 -2.91 10.36
C GLY A 332 13.65 -3.75 9.46
N ASN A 333 12.39 -3.88 9.87
CA ASN A 333 11.38 -4.59 9.10
C ASN A 333 10.78 -3.69 8.01
N VAL A 334 11.53 -3.50 6.92
CA VAL A 334 11.09 -2.67 5.80
C VAL A 334 10.14 -3.45 4.90
N GLU A 335 9.03 -2.82 4.52
CA GLU A 335 8.02 -3.34 3.63
C GLU A 335 7.87 -2.44 2.40
N GLN A 336 7.31 -2.97 1.32
CA GLN A 336 6.88 -2.16 0.18
C GLN A 336 6.02 -0.99 0.66
N GLY A 337 6.11 0.17 0.02
CA GLY A 337 5.43 1.38 0.47
C GLY A 337 6.26 2.24 1.44
N ASN A 338 7.25 1.68 2.15
CA ASN A 338 8.19 2.49 2.96
C ASN A 338 9.23 3.22 2.10
N SER A 339 9.47 2.77 0.87
CA SER A 339 10.37 3.43 -0.10
C SER A 339 10.02 4.91 -0.25
N GLY A 340 11.03 5.77 -0.12
CA GLY A 340 10.94 7.23 -0.17
C GLY A 340 10.67 7.87 1.18
N GLY A 341 10.32 7.09 2.20
CA GLY A 341 10.12 7.56 3.57
C GLY A 341 11.43 7.88 4.28
N PRO A 342 11.40 8.79 5.28
CA PRO A 342 12.60 9.19 5.99
C PRO A 342 13.03 8.14 7.03
N LEU A 343 14.35 8.04 7.21
CA LEU A 343 14.99 7.50 8.41
C LEU A 343 15.26 8.68 9.35
N LEU A 344 14.70 8.63 10.55
CA LEU A 344 14.68 9.71 11.53
C LEU A 344 15.56 9.35 12.73
N ASN A 345 16.42 10.28 13.16
CA ASN A 345 17.08 10.17 14.46
C ASN A 345 16.15 10.57 15.62
N ASP A 346 16.61 10.45 16.86
CA ASP A 346 15.81 10.75 18.06
C ASP A 346 15.37 12.23 18.17
N SER A 347 16.03 13.12 17.43
CA SER A 347 15.68 14.54 17.29
C SER A 347 14.66 14.81 16.18
N GLY A 348 14.17 13.77 15.49
CA GLY A 348 13.25 13.90 14.37
C GLY A 348 13.89 14.45 13.09
N HIS A 349 15.22 14.46 13.01
CA HIS A 349 15.94 14.88 11.81
C HIS A 349 16.10 13.70 10.85
N VAL A 350 16.04 13.98 9.55
CA VAL A 350 16.22 12.97 8.50
C VAL A 350 17.70 12.69 8.32
N VAL A 351 18.09 11.44 8.55
CA VAL A 351 19.46 10.94 8.35
C VAL A 351 19.60 10.09 7.08
N GLY A 352 18.49 9.72 6.45
CA GLY A 352 18.48 9.03 5.17
C GLY A 352 17.08 8.78 4.61
N VAL A 353 17.02 8.21 3.40
CA VAL A 353 15.75 7.90 2.70
C VAL A 353 15.68 6.42 2.38
N VAL A 354 14.72 5.71 2.96
CA VAL A 354 14.54 4.26 2.75
C VAL A 354 14.28 3.98 1.27
N PHE A 355 14.97 3.01 0.66
CA PHE A 355 14.79 2.71 -0.77
C PHE A 355 14.70 1.22 -1.11
N ALA A 356 15.21 0.34 -0.24
CA ALA A 356 15.26 -1.09 -0.47
C ALA A 356 15.30 -1.89 0.83
N LYS A 357 15.19 -3.22 0.69
CA LYS A 357 15.39 -4.19 1.78
C LYS A 357 16.26 -5.36 1.34
N ALA A 358 16.75 -6.16 2.29
CA ALA A 358 17.37 -7.43 1.95
C ALA A 358 16.34 -8.47 1.49
N VAL A 359 16.78 -9.47 0.71
CA VAL A 359 15.90 -10.57 0.27
C VAL A 359 15.43 -11.40 1.46
N THR A 360 16.37 -11.85 2.29
CA THR A 360 16.16 -12.88 3.31
C THR A 360 16.12 -12.34 4.74
N ASP A 361 16.76 -11.19 4.98
CA ASP A 361 16.98 -10.66 6.33
C ASP A 361 16.10 -9.45 6.61
N GLN A 362 15.87 -9.18 7.89
CA GLN A 362 15.15 -7.99 8.35
C GLN A 362 16.08 -6.76 8.34
N VAL A 363 16.60 -6.46 7.14
CA VAL A 363 17.54 -5.38 6.86
C VAL A 363 16.92 -4.44 5.85
N GLY A 364 17.00 -3.15 6.15
CA GLY A 364 16.65 -2.05 5.25
C GLY A 364 17.89 -1.35 4.72
N TYR A 365 17.73 -0.69 3.58
CA TYR A 365 18.74 0.19 3.02
C TYR A 365 18.16 1.59 2.79
N ALA A 366 18.95 2.60 3.14
CA ALA A 366 18.62 4.00 2.97
C ALA A 366 19.69 4.75 2.16
N ILE A 367 19.26 5.77 1.43
CA ILE A 367 20.13 6.72 0.73
C ILE A 367 20.59 7.77 1.75
N PRO A 368 21.89 8.05 1.90
CA PRO A 368 22.41 9.04 2.84
C PRO A 368 21.87 10.45 2.55
N VAL A 369 21.71 11.25 3.60
CA VAL A 369 21.14 12.60 3.47
C VAL A 369 21.99 13.53 2.60
N ALA A 370 23.31 13.32 2.53
CA ALA A 370 24.18 14.10 1.65
C ALA A 370 23.67 14.11 0.20
N ARG A 371 23.15 12.96 -0.29
CA ARG A 371 22.58 12.86 -1.64
C ARG A 371 21.21 13.53 -1.75
N VAL A 372 20.47 13.63 -0.65
CA VAL A 372 19.20 14.39 -0.57
C VAL A 372 19.46 15.88 -0.71
N THR A 373 20.47 16.40 -0.03
CA THR A 373 20.88 17.81 -0.16
C THR A 373 21.26 18.13 -1.59
N GLU A 374 22.09 17.29 -2.23
CA GLU A 374 22.51 17.49 -3.63
C GLU A 374 21.33 17.56 -4.61
N ILE A 375 20.31 16.71 -4.46
CA ILE A 375 19.15 16.73 -5.35
C ILE A 375 18.20 17.90 -5.06
N LEU A 376 18.11 18.34 -3.79
CA LEU A 376 17.33 19.53 -3.42
C LEU A 376 17.96 20.79 -3.99
N ASP A 377 19.28 20.94 -3.90
CA ASP A 377 20.02 22.06 -4.50
C ASP A 377 19.82 22.10 -6.03
N ALA A 378 19.84 20.94 -6.68
CA ALA A 378 19.54 20.83 -8.11
C ALA A 378 18.08 21.19 -8.47
N ALA A 379 17.15 21.10 -7.50
CA ALA A 379 15.73 21.37 -7.67
C ALA A 379 15.32 22.80 -7.26
N GLU A 380 16.18 23.56 -6.59
CA GLU A 380 15.84 24.83 -5.90
C GLU A 380 15.14 25.86 -6.80
N GLN A 381 15.47 25.88 -8.09
CA GLN A 381 14.87 26.78 -9.09
C GLN A 381 13.92 26.09 -10.07
N SER A 382 13.74 24.78 -9.94
CA SER A 382 12.95 23.98 -10.86
C SER A 382 11.47 24.08 -10.53
N THR A 383 10.71 24.67 -11.45
CA THR A 383 9.24 24.75 -11.39
C THR A 383 8.56 24.01 -12.53
N GLN A 384 9.34 23.54 -13.51
CA GLN A 384 8.84 22.77 -14.64
C GLN A 384 8.85 21.28 -14.33
N ALA A 385 7.79 20.59 -14.74
CA ALA A 385 7.74 19.14 -14.65
C ALA A 385 8.81 18.51 -15.53
N VAL A 386 9.55 17.54 -14.99
CA VAL A 386 10.53 16.73 -15.70
C VAL A 386 9.96 15.35 -16.03
N SER A 387 10.48 14.72 -17.07
CA SER A 387 10.10 13.34 -17.41
C SER A 387 10.59 12.36 -16.35
N THR A 388 9.74 11.42 -15.96
CA THR A 388 10.06 10.31 -15.04
C THR A 388 10.46 9.02 -15.77
N GLY A 389 10.78 9.12 -17.06
CA GLY A 389 11.17 7.98 -17.88
C GLY A 389 10.03 7.00 -18.18
N GLN A 390 10.38 5.79 -18.63
CA GLN A 390 9.44 4.68 -18.77
C GLN A 390 9.48 3.79 -17.52
N CYS A 391 8.40 3.06 -17.24
CA CYS A 391 8.39 2.14 -16.12
C CYS A 391 9.39 1.01 -16.35
N VAL A 392 10.01 0.56 -15.27
CA VAL A 392 10.99 -0.51 -15.29
C VAL A 392 10.26 -1.82 -15.60
N ALA A 393 10.60 -2.50 -16.69
CA ALA A 393 10.17 -3.88 -16.87
C ALA A 393 10.99 -4.74 -15.91
N SER A 394 10.35 -5.27 -14.86
CA SER A 394 10.94 -6.28 -13.97
C SER A 394 10.91 -7.66 -14.61
#